data_AF-A0A523NAE9-F1
#
_entry.id   AF-A0A523NAE9-F1
#
_cell.length_a   1.000
_cell.length_b   1.000
_cell.length_c   1.000
_cell.angle_alpha   90.00
_cell.angle_beta   90.00
_cell.angle_gamma   90.00
#
_symmetry.space_group_name_H-M   'P 1'
#
loop_
_entity.id
_entity.type
_entity.pdbx_description
1 polymer ?
#
loop_
_entity_poly.entity_id
_entity_poly.type
_entity_poly.pdbx_seq_one_letter_code
_entity_poly.pdbx_strand_id
1 'polypeptide(L)'
;MVSELGGAQMSTLLESLPGIANVLRSPVADALVGLIRAGAGIGDFSVEDAEEMVRYATRRGLLDPEEGERVLDDVHQVQKTKSSRGSKKAKAAKTSRSTKAAPTRKK
;
A
#
# COMPACT_ATOMS: atom_id res chain seq x y z
N MET A 1 -39.03 10.98 -0.28
CA MET A 1 -38.28 11.95 0.55
C MET A 1 -37.47 11.27 1.67
N VAL A 2 -36.83 10.12 1.42
CA VAL A 2 -36.02 9.39 2.44
C VAL A 2 -34.52 9.55 2.19
N SER A 3 -34.09 9.90 0.97
CA SER A 3 -32.67 10.12 0.63
C SER A 3 -32.06 11.39 1.22
N GLU A 4 -32.84 12.46 1.43
CA GLU A 4 -32.28 13.72 1.96
C GLU A 4 -32.05 13.69 3.47
N LEU A 5 -32.82 12.87 4.21
CA LEU A 5 -32.70 12.81 5.67
C LEU A 5 -31.39 12.11 6.09
N GLY A 6 -30.96 11.08 5.36
CA GLY A 6 -29.68 10.42 5.58
C GLY A 6 -28.48 11.30 5.22
N GLY A 7 -28.55 12.06 4.13
CA GLY A 7 -27.43 12.90 3.67
C GLY A 7 -27.11 14.07 4.61
N ALA A 8 -28.14 14.75 5.14
CA ALA A 8 -27.96 15.86 6.08
C ALA A 8 -27.41 15.39 7.44
N GLN A 9 -27.90 14.24 7.94
CA GLN A 9 -27.43 13.65 9.20
C GLN A 9 -26.00 13.13 9.08
N MET A 10 -25.65 12.52 7.94
CA MET A 10 -24.27 12.08 7.68
C MET A 10 -23.29 13.25 7.53
N SER A 11 -23.68 14.35 6.89
CA SER A 11 -22.83 15.56 6.85
C SER A 11 -22.61 16.15 8.24
N THR A 12 -23.65 16.20 9.06
CA THR A 12 -23.55 16.69 10.45
C THR A 12 -22.65 15.78 11.29
N LEU A 13 -22.71 14.46 11.11
CA LEU A 13 -21.78 13.50 11.74
C LEU A 13 -20.33 13.74 11.28
N LEU A 14 -20.10 13.85 9.95
CA LEU A 14 -18.79 14.11 9.35
C LEU A 14 -18.11 15.38 9.86
N GLU A 15 -18.89 16.41 10.17
CA GLU A 15 -18.40 17.71 10.63
C GLU A 15 -18.24 17.79 12.17
N SER A 16 -19.03 17.04 12.94
CA SER A 16 -19.10 17.14 14.41
C SER A 16 -18.07 16.30 15.18
N LEU A 17 -17.39 15.34 14.53
CA LEU A 17 -16.40 14.47 15.18
C LEU A 17 -15.10 14.41 14.38
N PRO A 18 -14.00 15.04 14.86
CA PRO A 18 -12.71 14.95 14.19
C PRO A 18 -12.28 13.48 14.10
N GLY A 19 -12.10 13.00 12.87
CA GLY A 19 -11.70 11.62 12.58
C GLY A 19 -12.83 10.68 12.15
N ILE A 20 -14.11 11.09 12.18
CA ILE A 20 -15.19 10.19 11.71
C ILE A 20 -15.13 9.94 10.20
N ALA A 21 -14.52 10.84 9.43
CA ALA A 21 -14.20 10.60 8.03
C ALA A 21 -13.32 9.37 7.83
N ASN A 22 -12.42 9.05 8.78
CA ASN A 22 -11.60 7.83 8.75
C ASN A 22 -12.38 6.58 9.19
N VAL A 23 -13.41 6.74 10.03
CA VAL A 23 -14.28 5.64 10.47
C VAL A 23 -15.31 5.27 9.39
N LEU A 24 -15.77 6.26 8.62
CA LEU A 24 -16.73 6.10 7.53
C LEU A 24 -16.08 5.76 6.18
N ARG A 25 -14.75 5.92 6.07
CA ARG A 25 -14.02 5.41 4.92
C ARG A 25 -13.92 3.91 4.99
N SER A 26 -14.42 3.26 3.94
CA SER A 26 -14.24 1.83 3.76
C SER A 26 -12.74 1.53 3.56
N PRO A 27 -12.17 0.51 4.23
CA PRO A 27 -10.81 0.05 3.95
C PRO A 27 -10.57 -0.22 2.46
N VAL A 28 -11.61 -0.69 1.75
CA VAL A 28 -11.60 -0.91 0.30
C VAL A 28 -11.43 0.41 -0.47
N ALA A 29 -12.02 1.51 -0.01
CA ALA A 29 -11.91 2.81 -0.66
C ALA A 29 -10.48 3.37 -0.53
N ASP A 30 -9.86 3.22 0.65
CA ASP A 30 -8.47 3.62 0.84
C ASP A 30 -7.53 2.75 0.00
N ALA A 31 -7.74 1.43 -0.01
CA ALA A 31 -6.97 0.49 -0.82
C ALA A 31 -7.08 0.77 -2.33
N LEU A 32 -8.29 1.07 -2.82
CA LEU A 32 -8.52 1.43 -4.22
C LEU A 32 -7.75 2.70 -4.60
N VAL A 33 -7.83 3.75 -3.78
CA VAL A 33 -7.11 5.01 -4.03
C VAL A 33 -5.60 4.78 -3.96
N GLY A 34 -5.13 4.00 -2.98
CA GLY A 34 -3.73 3.62 -2.83
C GLY A 34 -3.16 2.94 -4.07
N LEU A 35 -3.85 1.89 -4.56
CA LEU A 35 -3.44 1.17 -5.77
C LEU A 35 -3.44 2.05 -7.03
N ILE A 36 -4.45 2.91 -7.22
CA ILE A 36 -4.50 3.82 -8.38
C ILE A 36 -3.31 4.77 -8.36
N ARG A 37 -3.00 5.35 -7.19
CA ARG A 37 -1.86 6.27 -7.04
C ARG A 37 -0.53 5.54 -7.26
N ALA A 38 -0.34 4.38 -6.65
CA ALA A 38 0.85 3.55 -6.87
C ALA A 38 1.02 3.16 -8.35
N GLY A 39 -0.08 2.79 -9.03
CA GLY A 39 -0.10 2.49 -10.47
C GLY A 39 0.25 3.69 -11.35
N ALA A 40 -0.09 4.90 -10.91
CA ALA A 40 0.33 6.16 -11.54
C ALA A 40 1.78 6.59 -11.18
N GLY A 41 2.49 5.80 -10.37
CA GLY A 41 3.82 6.15 -9.87
C GLY A 41 3.82 7.22 -8.77
N ILE A 42 2.66 7.48 -8.17
CA ILE A 42 2.49 8.44 -7.08
C ILE A 42 2.45 7.65 -5.77
N GLY A 43 3.60 7.52 -5.12
CA GLY A 43 3.75 6.72 -3.91
C GLY A 43 4.11 5.26 -4.19
N ASP A 44 4.34 4.51 -3.12
CA ASP A 44 4.74 3.11 -3.19
C ASP A 44 3.54 2.18 -3.24
N PHE A 45 3.73 1.02 -3.89
CA PHE A 45 2.75 -0.06 -3.86
C PHE A 45 2.69 -0.68 -2.46
N SER A 46 1.49 -0.75 -1.87
CA SER A 46 1.20 -1.46 -0.62
C SER A 46 0.64 -2.85 -0.93
N VAL A 47 1.16 -3.87 -0.23
CA VAL A 47 0.65 -5.23 -0.33
C VAL A 47 -0.71 -5.34 0.38
N GLU A 48 -0.87 -4.61 1.47
CA GLU A 48 -2.09 -4.55 2.27
C GLU A 48 -3.27 -4.00 1.45
N ASP A 49 -3.03 -2.97 0.64
CA ASP A 49 -4.05 -2.43 -0.28
C ASP A 49 -4.45 -3.46 -1.34
N ALA A 50 -3.48 -4.23 -1.87
CA ALA A 50 -3.76 -5.30 -2.83
C ALA A 50 -4.58 -6.43 -2.20
N GLU A 51 -4.24 -6.85 -0.98
CA GLU A 51 -4.98 -7.87 -0.23
C GLU A 51 -6.44 -7.47 0.02
N GLU A 52 -6.68 -6.25 0.48
CA GLU A 52 -8.03 -5.77 0.75
C GLU A 52 -8.87 -5.72 -0.54
N MET A 53 -8.27 -5.28 -1.65
CA MET A 53 -8.95 -5.25 -2.95
C MET A 53 -9.27 -6.64 -3.49
N VAL A 54 -8.35 -7.61 -3.36
CA VAL A 54 -8.62 -8.99 -3.78
C VAL A 54 -9.73 -9.60 -2.91
N ARG A 55 -9.66 -9.46 -1.58
CA ARG A 55 -10.71 -9.95 -0.67
C ARG A 55 -12.08 -9.36 -1.01
N TYR A 56 -12.13 -8.05 -1.29
CA TYR A 56 -13.35 -7.38 -1.69
C TYR A 56 -13.90 -7.94 -3.02
N ALA A 57 -13.04 -8.07 -4.03
CA ALA A 57 -13.42 -8.57 -5.34
C ALA A 57 -13.97 -10.02 -5.27
N THR A 58 -13.33 -10.91 -4.50
CA THR A 58 -13.81 -12.27 -4.27
C THR A 58 -15.16 -12.28 -3.54
N ARG A 59 -15.31 -11.48 -2.47
CA ARG A 59 -16.59 -11.36 -1.74
C ARG A 59 -17.74 -10.87 -2.63
N ARG A 60 -17.44 -10.05 -3.64
CA ARG A 60 -18.42 -9.51 -4.60
C ARG A 60 -18.63 -10.40 -5.83
N GLY A 61 -17.96 -11.55 -5.91
CA GLY A 61 -18.04 -12.46 -7.06
C GLY A 61 -17.42 -11.89 -8.34
N LEU A 62 -16.51 -10.92 -8.21
CA LEU A 62 -15.78 -10.33 -9.33
C LEU A 62 -14.51 -11.12 -9.69
N LEU A 63 -13.96 -11.85 -8.71
CA LEU A 63 -12.86 -12.79 -8.88
C LEU A 63 -13.27 -14.14 -8.31
N ASP A 64 -12.85 -15.19 -8.99
CA ASP A 64 -12.87 -16.53 -8.41
C ASP A 64 -11.88 -16.61 -7.23
N PRO A 65 -12.18 -17.36 -6.14
CA PRO A 65 -11.25 -17.49 -5.02
C PRO A 65 -9.85 -17.98 -5.42
N GLU A 66 -9.75 -18.93 -6.35
CA GLU A 66 -8.46 -19.46 -6.80
C GLU A 66 -7.68 -18.42 -7.60
N GLU A 67 -8.38 -17.61 -8.40
CA GLU A 67 -7.78 -16.48 -9.10
C GLU A 67 -7.26 -15.44 -8.12
N GLY A 68 -8.04 -15.12 -7.08
CA GLY A 68 -7.63 -14.22 -6.01
C GLY A 68 -6.36 -14.68 -5.30
N GLU A 69 -6.28 -15.95 -4.93
CA GLU A 69 -5.08 -16.53 -4.29
C GLU A 69 -3.84 -16.43 -5.19
N ARG A 70 -3.97 -16.80 -6.47
CA ARG A 70 -2.86 -16.69 -7.44
C ARG A 70 -2.34 -15.26 -7.58
N VAL A 71 -3.24 -14.28 -7.63
CA VAL A 71 -2.87 -12.86 -7.70
C VAL A 71 -2.09 -12.42 -6.46
N LEU A 72 -2.52 -12.83 -5.26
CA LEU A 72 -1.82 -12.48 -4.02
C LEU A 72 -0.45 -13.13 -3.94
N ASP A 73 -0.33 -14.39 -4.37
CA ASP A 73 0.97 -15.07 -4.45
C ASP A 73 1.95 -14.30 -5.34
N ASP A 74 1.54 -13.88 -6.54
CA ASP A 74 2.37 -13.08 -7.44
C ASP A 74 2.84 -11.78 -6.78
N VAL A 75 1.92 -11.06 -6.12
CA VAL A 75 2.23 -9.82 -5.37
C VAL A 75 3.29 -10.09 -4.30
N HIS A 76 3.12 -11.14 -3.49
CA HIS A 76 4.07 -11.48 -2.43
C HIS A 76 5.43 -11.91 -2.98
N GLN A 77 5.49 -12.63 -4.09
CA GLN A 77 6.76 -13.04 -4.73
C GLN A 77 7.55 -11.83 -5.25
N VAL A 78 6.88 -10.89 -5.91
CA VAL A 78 7.50 -9.65 -6.39
C VAL A 78 8.03 -8.83 -5.20
N GLN A 79 7.27 -8.73 -4.11
CA GLN A 79 7.69 -7.96 -2.94
C GLN A 79 8.91 -8.61 -2.24
N LYS A 80 8.91 -9.93 -2.06
CA LYS A 80 10.09 -10.67 -1.56
C LYS A 80 11.33 -10.40 -2.41
N THR A 81 11.16 -10.39 -3.73
CA THR A 81 12.25 -10.10 -4.68
C THR A 81 12.76 -8.67 -4.54
N LYS A 82 11.89 -7.66 -4.44
CA LYS A 82 12.26 -6.25 -4.24
C LYS A 82 13.04 -6.05 -2.94
N SER A 83 12.56 -6.61 -1.83
CA SER A 83 13.22 -6.54 -0.52
C SER A 83 14.62 -7.18 -0.55
N SER A 84 14.79 -8.31 -1.26
CA SER A 84 16.10 -8.95 -1.42
C SER A 84 17.10 -8.08 -2.22
N ARG A 85 16.63 -7.35 -3.24
CA ARG A 85 17.47 -6.45 -4.06
C ARG A 85 17.87 -5.18 -3.31
N GLY A 86 16.95 -4.58 -2.54
CA GLY A 86 17.25 -3.44 -1.66
C GLY A 86 18.33 -3.79 -0.63
N SER A 87 18.24 -5.00 -0.05
CA SER A 87 19.22 -5.53 0.90
C SER A 87 20.61 -5.71 0.31
N LYS A 88 20.71 -6.20 -0.94
CA LYS A 88 21.97 -6.36 -1.66
C LYS A 88 22.62 -5.00 -2.00
N LYS A 89 21.83 -4.01 -2.43
CA LYS A 89 22.32 -2.65 -2.73
C LYS A 89 22.82 -1.92 -1.48
N ALA A 90 22.13 -2.08 -0.34
CA ALA A 90 22.57 -1.54 0.94
C ALA A 90 23.88 -2.18 1.44
N LYS A 91 24.05 -3.50 1.27
CA LYS A 91 25.30 -4.20 1.63
C LYS A 91 26.48 -3.72 0.78
N ALA A 92 26.30 -3.56 -0.54
CA ALA A 92 27.35 -3.06 -1.44
C ALA A 92 27.75 -1.59 -1.17
N ALA A 93 26.80 -0.74 -0.76
CA ALA A 93 27.09 0.63 -0.34
C ALA A 93 27.89 0.70 0.98
N LYS A 94 27.67 -0.25 1.89
CA LYS A 94 28.43 -0.35 3.15
C LYS A 94 29.86 -0.85 2.93
N THR A 95 30.07 -1.78 2.00
CA THR A 95 31.42 -2.29 1.68
C THR A 95 32.28 -1.28 0.93
N SER A 96 31.68 -0.49 0.03
CA SER A 96 32.39 0.55 -0.75
C SER A 96 32.73 1.82 0.06
N ARG A 97 32.03 2.11 1.16
CA ARG A 97 32.43 3.15 2.12
C ARG A 97 33.59 2.72 3.03
N SER A 98 33.74 1.43 3.29
CA SER A 98 34.83 0.88 4.12
C SER A 98 36.19 0.88 3.41
N THR A 99 36.22 0.92 2.07
CA THR A 99 37.47 0.85 1.29
C THR A 99 38.01 2.21 0.85
N LYS A 100 37.27 3.32 1.09
CA LYS A 100 37.68 4.67 0.69
C LYS A 100 38.24 5.54 1.84
N ALA A 101 38.42 4.97 3.04
CA ALA A 101 39.00 5.67 4.19
C ALA A 101 40.46 5.25 4.45
N ALA A 102 41.35 5.56 3.49
CA ALA A 102 42.76 5.72 3.80
C ALA A 102 43.42 6.64 2.77
N PRO A 103 43.86 7.83 3.20
CA PRO A 103 45.11 8.35 2.69
C PRO A 103 46.08 8.63 3.85
N THR A 104 47.16 7.85 3.83
CA THR A 104 48.53 8.17 4.25
C THR A 104 48.78 9.61 4.73
N ARG A 105 49.31 9.74 5.95
CA ARG A 105 50.13 10.90 6.31
C ARG A 105 51.57 10.42 6.54
N LYS A 106 52.43 10.69 5.56
CA LYS A 106 53.89 10.49 5.59
C LYS A 106 54.56 11.77 6.09
N LYS A 107 55.62 11.57 6.87
CA LYS A 107 56.67 12.48 7.34
C LYS A 107 56.27 13.55 8.36
#